data_AF-A0A3B0VAN9-F1
#
_entry.id   AF-A0A3B0VAN9-F1
#
_cell.length_a   1.000
_cell.length_b   1.000
_cell.length_c   1.000
_cell.angle_alpha   90.00
_cell.angle_beta   90.00
_cell.angle_gamma   90.00
#
_symmetry.space_group_name_H-M   'P 1'
#
loop_
_entity.id
_entity.type
_entity.pdbx_description
1 polymer ?
#
loop_
_entity_poly.entity_id
_entity_poly.type
_entity_poly.pdbx_seq_one_letter_code
_entity_poly.pdbx_strand_id
1 'polypeptide(L)'
;MKLSEKQRKFTVMVGNFVIWAHGEGYELTYGHAWRDKETQARLVEKGLSKTLDSKHCDRLAIDFNLFVDGQYTDDKEAYRPLGEYWEGIGGRWGGRFGVEPANYGTEVGWDAGHFEFGG
;
A
#
# COMPACT_ATOMS: atom_id res chain seq x y z
N MET A 1 11.95 -16.69 -4.42
CA MET A 1 10.66 -17.14 -3.86
C MET A 1 9.66 -17.33 -4.98
N LYS A 2 8.93 -18.45 -4.98
CA LYS A 2 7.74 -18.67 -5.84
C LYS A 2 6.65 -17.67 -5.47
N LEU A 3 5.73 -17.39 -6.39
CA LEU A 3 4.61 -16.47 -6.15
C LEU A 3 3.82 -16.83 -4.88
N SER A 4 3.49 -18.11 -4.70
CA SER A 4 2.71 -18.55 -3.51
C SER A 4 3.46 -18.34 -2.18
N GLU A 5 4.79 -18.41 -2.18
CA GLU A 5 5.60 -18.10 -0.98
C GLU A 5 5.54 -16.61 -0.66
N LYS A 6 5.62 -15.75 -1.69
CA LYS A 6 5.47 -14.30 -1.53
C LYS A 6 4.10 -13.95 -0.97
N GLN A 7 3.04 -14.54 -1.53
CA GLN A 7 1.66 -14.31 -1.09
C GLN A 7 1.45 -14.67 0.37
N ARG A 8 1.90 -15.85 0.81
CA ARG A 8 1.79 -16.26 2.23
C ARG A 8 2.57 -15.34 3.16
N LYS A 9 3.79 -14.94 2.76
CA LYS A 9 4.60 -13.99 3.54
C LYS A 9 3.91 -12.61 3.60
N PHE A 10 3.41 -12.11 2.47
CA PHE A 10 2.71 -10.84 2.38
C PHE A 10 1.51 -10.80 3.32
N THR A 11 0.70 -11.86 3.39
CA THR A 11 -0.43 -11.92 4.34
C THR A 11 0.01 -11.77 5.80
N VAL A 12 1.11 -12.40 6.21
CA VAL A 12 1.66 -12.25 7.57
C VAL A 12 2.18 -10.83 7.79
N MET A 13 2.87 -10.24 6.80
CA MET A 13 3.34 -8.86 6.87
C MET A 13 2.18 -7.88 7.06
N VAL A 14 1.10 -8.04 6.32
CA VAL A 14 -0.12 -7.23 6.46
C VAL A 14 -0.71 -7.36 7.86
N GLY A 15 -0.77 -8.58 8.43
CA GLY A 15 -1.24 -8.79 9.80
C GLY A 15 -0.40 -8.04 10.84
N ASN A 16 0.92 -8.15 10.74
CA ASN A 16 1.84 -7.43 11.63
C ASN A 16 1.71 -5.91 11.48
N PHE A 17 1.58 -5.43 10.24
CA PHE A 17 1.39 -4.02 9.93
C PHE A 17 0.11 -3.45 10.54
N VAL A 18 -1.03 -4.14 10.40
CA VAL A 18 -2.31 -3.68 10.98
C VAL A 18 -2.25 -3.62 12.51
N ILE A 19 -1.63 -4.63 13.14
CA ILE A 19 -1.45 -4.63 14.61
C ILE A 19 -0.57 -3.48 15.05
N TRP A 20 0.56 -3.26 14.36
CA TRP A 20 1.45 -2.14 14.66
C TRP A 20 0.76 -0.79 14.47
N ALA A 21 0.07 -0.58 13.33
CA ALA A 21 -0.61 0.67 13.02
C ALA A 21 -1.62 1.03 14.12
N HIS A 22 -2.45 0.07 14.54
CA HIS A 22 -3.39 0.26 15.66
C HIS A 22 -2.67 0.57 16.98
N GLY A 23 -1.53 -0.08 17.24
CA GLY A 23 -0.71 0.21 18.43
C GLY A 23 -0.15 1.64 18.47
N GLU A 24 0.11 2.24 17.31
CA GLU A 24 0.58 3.63 17.16
C GLU A 24 -0.57 4.65 17.07
N GLY A 25 -1.83 4.22 17.24
CA GLY A 25 -3.00 5.09 17.19
C GLY A 25 -3.59 5.32 15.79
N TYR A 26 -3.14 4.57 14.79
CA TYR A 26 -3.71 4.59 13.43
C TYR A 26 -4.76 3.50 13.25
N GLU A 27 -5.91 3.88 12.75
CA GLU A 27 -7.00 2.95 12.44
C GLU A 27 -7.10 2.75 10.92
N LEU A 28 -7.25 1.50 10.49
CA LEU A 28 -7.23 1.14 9.07
C LEU A 28 -8.51 0.39 8.67
N THR A 29 -9.02 0.70 7.49
CA THR A 29 -10.00 -0.16 6.79
C THR A 29 -9.48 -0.57 5.42
N TYR A 30 -9.90 -1.73 4.91
CA TYR A 30 -9.48 -2.19 3.60
C TYR A 30 -10.13 -1.35 2.48
N GLY A 31 -9.30 -0.82 1.59
CA GLY A 31 -9.74 -0.22 0.33
C GLY A 31 -9.81 -1.28 -0.77
N HIS A 32 -8.66 -1.85 -1.14
CA HIS A 32 -8.57 -2.83 -2.23
C HIS A 32 -7.45 -3.84 -2.00
N ALA A 33 -7.78 -5.14 -2.01
CA ALA A 33 -6.78 -6.21 -1.93
C ALA A 33 -6.60 -6.87 -3.30
N TRP A 34 -6.90 -8.16 -3.44
CA TRP A 34 -6.83 -8.82 -4.74
C TRP A 34 -7.88 -8.28 -5.72
N ARG A 35 -7.48 -8.17 -6.99
CA ARG A 35 -8.38 -7.87 -8.10
C ARG A 35 -8.05 -8.70 -9.32
N ASP A 36 -9.06 -9.06 -10.10
CA ASP A 36 -8.89 -9.82 -11.34
C ASP A 36 -8.41 -8.94 -12.51
N LYS A 37 -8.06 -9.61 -13.61
CA LYS A 37 -7.54 -8.95 -14.82
C LYS A 37 -8.57 -8.06 -15.51
N GLU A 38 -9.85 -8.43 -15.47
CA GLU A 38 -10.93 -7.65 -16.08
C GLU A 38 -11.12 -6.33 -15.35
N THR A 39 -11.18 -6.40 -14.02
CA THR A 39 -11.21 -5.24 -13.14
C THR A 39 -9.99 -4.36 -13.36
N GLN A 40 -8.80 -4.93 -13.44
CA GLN A 40 -7.57 -4.17 -13.69
C GLN A 40 -7.60 -3.48 -15.06
N ALA A 41 -8.02 -4.17 -16.12
CA ALA A 41 -8.17 -3.58 -17.45
C ALA A 41 -9.15 -2.41 -17.45
N ARG A 42 -10.32 -2.58 -16.81
CA ARG A 42 -11.32 -1.52 -16.65
C ARG A 42 -10.79 -0.32 -15.87
N LEU A 43 -9.94 -0.53 -14.87
CA LEU A 43 -9.33 0.57 -14.10
C LEU A 43 -8.32 1.36 -14.94
N VAL A 44 -7.53 0.69 -15.77
CA VAL A 44 -6.61 1.35 -16.72
C VAL A 44 -7.38 2.15 -17.77
N GLU A 45 -8.43 1.56 -18.35
CA GLU A 45 -9.30 2.25 -19.32
C GLU A 45 -9.92 3.54 -18.75
N LYS A 46 -10.33 3.50 -17.48
CA LYS A 46 -10.88 4.66 -16.76
C LYS A 46 -9.81 5.65 -16.25
N GLY A 47 -8.52 5.39 -16.47
CA GLY A 47 -7.43 6.21 -15.95
C GLY A 47 -7.22 6.12 -14.43
N LEU A 48 -7.86 5.14 -13.76
CA LEU A 48 -7.77 4.90 -12.32
C LEU A 48 -6.59 3.99 -11.95
N SER A 49 -5.91 3.41 -12.94
CA SER A 49 -4.63 2.72 -12.75
C SER A 49 -3.69 3.09 -13.89
N LYS A 50 -2.39 3.17 -13.57
CA LYS A 50 -1.34 3.55 -14.54
C LYS A 50 -0.74 2.35 -15.28
N THR A 51 -1.11 1.11 -14.94
CA THR A 51 -0.48 -0.10 -15.46
C THR A 51 -1.46 -1.27 -15.53
N LEU A 52 -1.31 -2.18 -16.50
CA LEU A 52 -2.01 -3.48 -16.51
C LEU A 52 -1.31 -4.51 -15.62
N ASP A 53 0.01 -4.36 -15.41
CA ASP A 53 0.81 -5.20 -14.53
C ASP A 53 0.76 -4.62 -13.11
N SER A 54 -0.16 -5.12 -12.30
CA SER A 54 -0.42 -4.64 -10.94
C SER A 54 -0.23 -5.75 -9.92
N LYS A 55 0.44 -5.42 -8.80
CA LYS A 55 0.62 -6.34 -7.67
C LYS A 55 -0.68 -6.81 -7.00
N HIS A 56 -1.78 -6.07 -7.19
CA HIS A 56 -3.09 -6.55 -6.74
C HIS A 56 -3.54 -7.80 -7.51
N CYS A 57 -3.19 -7.93 -8.80
CA CYS A 57 -3.49 -9.14 -9.58
C CYS A 57 -2.73 -10.36 -9.04
N ASP A 58 -1.57 -10.12 -8.44
CA ASP A 58 -0.70 -11.13 -7.83
C ASP A 58 -1.01 -11.41 -6.35
N ARG A 59 -1.98 -10.74 -5.73
CA ARG A 59 -2.23 -10.79 -4.27
C ARG A 59 -1.02 -10.34 -3.43
N LEU A 60 -0.27 -9.38 -3.96
CA LEU A 60 0.95 -8.83 -3.36
C LEU A 60 0.85 -7.32 -3.12
N ALA A 61 -0.35 -6.76 -3.18
CA ALA A 61 -0.62 -5.39 -2.79
C ALA A 61 -1.95 -5.26 -2.07
N ILE A 62 -2.04 -4.22 -1.26
CA ILE A 62 -3.21 -3.84 -0.51
C ILE A 62 -3.29 -2.32 -0.38
N ASP A 63 -4.49 -1.78 -0.53
CA ASP A 63 -4.80 -0.39 -0.30
C ASP A 63 -5.56 -0.28 1.03
N PHE A 64 -5.16 0.68 1.86
CA PHE A 64 -5.83 1.00 3.11
C PHE A 64 -6.41 2.41 3.10
N ASN A 65 -7.56 2.59 3.76
CA ASN A 65 -8.04 3.89 4.18
C ASN A 65 -7.55 4.14 5.61
N LEU A 66 -7.05 5.34 5.86
CA LEU A 66 -6.50 5.76 7.15
C LEU A 66 -7.49 6.59 7.95
N PHE A 67 -7.52 6.30 9.24
CA PHE A 67 -8.23 7.06 10.26
C PHE A 67 -7.25 7.44 11.36
N VAL A 68 -7.31 8.70 11.79
CA VAL A 68 -6.53 9.24 12.92
C VAL A 68 -7.53 9.83 13.90
N ASP A 69 -7.49 9.38 15.16
CA ASP A 69 -8.47 9.74 16.19
C ASP A 69 -9.93 9.52 15.74
N GLY A 70 -10.20 8.40 15.06
CA GLY A 70 -11.51 8.06 14.51
C GLY A 70 -11.97 8.87 13.30
N GLN A 71 -11.13 9.77 12.77
CA GLN A 71 -11.47 10.60 11.60
C GLN A 71 -10.75 10.10 10.35
N TYR A 72 -11.52 9.86 9.29
CA TYR A 72 -10.96 9.54 7.98
C TYR A 72 -10.06 10.68 7.48
N THR A 73 -8.91 10.33 6.90
CA THR A 73 -8.01 11.30 6.27
C THR A 73 -7.52 10.81 4.90
N ASP A 74 -7.44 11.75 3.96
CA ASP A 74 -6.81 11.58 2.65
C ASP A 74 -5.46 12.32 2.57
N ASP A 75 -4.97 12.87 3.69
CA ASP A 75 -3.66 13.48 3.77
C ASP A 75 -2.57 12.42 3.57
N LYS A 76 -1.78 12.60 2.51
CA LYS A 76 -0.68 11.72 2.14
C LYS A 76 0.42 11.69 3.20
N GLU A 77 0.68 12.82 3.86
CA GLU A 77 1.71 12.91 4.89
C GLU A 77 1.34 12.08 6.13
N ALA A 78 0.05 11.94 6.44
CA ALA A 78 -0.42 11.08 7.52
C ALA A 78 -0.07 9.59 7.30
N TYR A 79 0.13 9.16 6.06
CA TYR A 79 0.57 7.79 5.74
C TYR A 79 2.08 7.59 5.90
N ARG A 80 2.90 8.64 6.04
CA ARG A 80 4.36 8.52 6.06
C ARG A 80 4.88 7.54 7.12
N PRO A 81 4.45 7.59 8.39
CA PRO A 81 4.92 6.64 9.40
C PRO A 81 4.56 5.20 9.04
N LEU A 82 3.38 4.99 8.47
CA LEU A 82 2.91 3.68 8.03
C LEU A 82 3.73 3.15 6.85
N GLY A 83 4.00 4.03 5.88
CA GLY A 83 4.85 3.76 4.74
C GLY A 83 6.26 3.34 5.14
N GLU A 84 6.90 4.12 6.01
CA GLU A 84 8.25 3.87 6.49
C GLU A 84 8.35 2.57 7.30
N TYR A 85 7.35 2.28 8.15
CA TYR A 85 7.28 0.98 8.82
C TYR A 85 7.12 -0.17 7.82
N TRP A 86 6.23 -0.02 6.84
CA TRP A 86 6.00 -1.04 5.81
C TRP A 86 7.27 -1.34 5.02
N GLU A 87 8.00 -0.30 4.62
CA GLU A 87 9.32 -0.42 3.99
C GLU A 87 10.31 -1.15 4.91
N GLY A 88 10.33 -0.82 6.20
CA GLY A 88 11.20 -1.43 7.22
C GLY A 88 10.99 -2.94 7.40
N ILE A 89 9.77 -3.46 7.16
CA ILE A 89 9.47 -4.90 7.23
C ILE A 89 9.62 -5.62 5.88
N GLY A 90 10.17 -4.94 4.87
CA GLY A 90 10.46 -5.49 3.54
C GLY A 90 9.36 -5.25 2.51
N GLY A 91 8.49 -4.28 2.74
CA GLY A 91 7.52 -3.79 1.78
C GLY A 91 8.06 -2.72 0.85
N ARG A 92 7.26 -2.32 -0.14
CA ARG A 92 7.41 -1.09 -0.91
C ARG A 92 6.12 -0.29 -0.80
N TRP A 93 6.27 1.01 -0.58
CA TRP A 93 5.15 1.90 -0.30
C TRP A 93 4.86 2.83 -1.48
N GLY A 94 3.58 2.96 -1.85
CA GLY A 94 3.12 3.80 -2.95
C GLY A 94 3.32 5.30 -2.71
N GLY A 95 3.52 5.72 -1.45
CA GLY A 95 3.96 7.06 -1.10
C GLY A 95 5.38 7.41 -1.55
N ARG A 96 6.11 6.47 -2.18
CA ARG A 96 7.37 6.76 -2.89
C ARG A 96 7.20 6.98 -4.38
N PHE A 97 6.03 6.67 -4.93
CA PHE A 97 5.84 6.64 -6.39
C PHE A 97 5.81 8.06 -6.96
N GLY A 98 6.74 8.34 -7.87
CA GLY A 98 6.88 9.67 -8.48
C GLY A 98 7.76 10.65 -7.73
N VAL A 99 8.31 10.24 -6.59
CA VAL A 99 9.17 11.08 -5.78
C VAL A 99 10.60 10.60 -5.99
N GLU A 100 11.53 11.53 -6.18
CA GLU A 100 12.94 11.20 -6.23
C GLU A 100 13.44 10.75 -4.85
N PRO A 101 14.32 9.75 -4.74
CA PRO A 101 14.82 9.28 -3.44
C PRO A 101 15.39 10.38 -2.53
N ALA A 102 15.99 11.42 -3.12
CA ALA A 102 16.50 12.58 -2.39
C ALA A 102 15.41 13.37 -1.63
N ASN A 103 14.15 13.30 -2.08
CA ASN A 103 13.02 14.05 -1.56
C ASN A 103 12.10 13.20 -0.66
N TYR A 104 12.46 11.96 -0.38
CA TYR A 104 11.66 11.05 0.45
C TYR A 104 11.39 11.60 1.87
N GLY A 105 12.20 12.51 2.39
CA GLY A 105 11.97 13.15 3.69
C GLY A 105 10.98 14.32 3.67
N THR A 106 10.64 14.86 2.49
CA THR A 106 9.85 16.09 2.36
C THR A 106 8.64 15.98 1.45
N GLU A 107 8.54 14.90 0.67
CA GLU A 107 7.45 14.68 -0.28
C GLU A 107 6.86 13.27 -0.09
N VAL A 108 5.55 13.15 -0.34
CA VAL A 108 4.86 11.87 -0.50
C VAL A 108 4.26 11.78 -1.91
N GLY A 109 4.46 10.62 -2.51
CA GLY A 109 4.04 10.25 -3.85
C GLY A 109 2.53 10.17 -4.02
N TRP A 110 2.12 9.78 -5.22
CA TRP A 110 0.72 9.88 -5.62
C TRP A 110 -0.17 8.76 -5.07
N ASP A 111 0.37 7.73 -4.41
CA ASP A 111 -0.38 6.53 -3.99
C ASP A 111 -0.12 6.15 -2.52
N ALA A 112 -0.30 7.11 -1.60
CA ALA A 112 0.09 6.96 -0.20
C ALA A 112 -0.66 5.82 0.55
N GLY A 113 -1.88 5.48 0.13
CA GLY A 113 -2.64 4.37 0.72
C GLY A 113 -2.23 2.98 0.23
N HIS A 114 -1.31 2.88 -0.73
CA HIS A 114 -0.93 1.65 -1.40
C HIS A 114 0.32 1.00 -0.79
N PHE A 115 0.23 -0.28 -0.46
CA PHE A 115 1.30 -1.06 0.15
C PHE A 115 1.51 -2.36 -0.63
N GLU A 116 2.70 -2.54 -1.22
CA GLU A 116 3.04 -3.73 -2.00
C GLU A 116 4.23 -4.51 -1.44
N PHE A 117 4.33 -5.79 -1.75
CA PHE A 117 5.43 -6.65 -1.34
C PHE A 117 6.76 -6.18 -1.96
N GLY A 118 7.79 -5.97 -1.14
CA GLY A 118 9.14 -5.64 -1.61
C GLY A 118 9.84 -6.84 -2.25
N GLY A 119 10.64 -6.58 -3.28
CA GLY A 119 11.25 -7.57 -4.19
C GLY A 119 12.00 -8.71 -3.52
#